data_AF-A0A8B8CAI0-F1
#
_entry.id   AF-A0A8B8CAI0-F1
#
_cell.length_a   1.000
_cell.length_b   1.000
_cell.length_c   1.000
_cell.angle_alpha   90.00
_cell.angle_beta   90.00
_cell.angle_gamma   90.00
#
_symmetry.space_group_name_H-M   'P 1'
#
loop_
_entity.id
_entity.type
_entity.pdbx_description
1 polymer ?
#
loop_
_entity_poly.entity_id
_entity_poly.type
_entity_poly.pdbx_seq_one_letter_code
_entity_poly.pdbx_strand_id
1 'polypeptide(L)'
;MTRHMTKLLRYYHRFEQLSETMETRPFKFLRIMTQNHSPRKDDMKTIINILVNLMKEIRLVPSGIPRRAGLDDLLTLLSSPVVQKYLSVTGVEFCDHISCVTPDRVWVSDKNNLILTETATGKKLHSVEDQLSSGIGIHTVNSEGELIYIDKEYNIIKLCNDMKTTTTFIKHTDTTWEPQCVYCSPSSGDLLVGMRDTRTYTGKVVRYDNTGKRKQTIPHDDNTPHTLYEWPWFITENNNLDVLVSDVVAVVVTSGEGVHRFSYTGPPSGSRLQPYGICTDVMSHILVSDYTTSTVQMLDRDGQFLSYVLTRQTRGMDYKPYGLSYDVSTHAVYVGSGSNNNNTMSVCRYINRHLHLADEREYNCDFDEEQTQAGM
;
A
#
# COMPACT_ATOMS: atom_id res chain seq x y z
N MET A 1 13.59 21.61 -17.85
CA MET A 1 12.60 21.05 -16.90
C MET A 1 13.17 19.97 -15.97
N THR A 2 14.24 19.27 -16.35
CA THR A 2 14.99 18.28 -15.53
C THR A 2 15.68 18.86 -14.28
N ARG A 3 16.17 20.11 -14.32
CA ARG A 3 16.92 20.76 -13.21
C ARG A 3 16.08 21.08 -11.96
N HIS A 4 14.74 21.16 -12.09
CA HIS A 4 13.83 21.43 -10.96
C HIS A 4 13.38 20.16 -10.24
N MET A 5 13.29 19.03 -10.94
CA MET A 5 12.84 17.75 -10.39
C MET A 5 13.91 17.11 -9.49
N THR A 6 15.19 17.21 -9.87
CA THR A 6 16.32 16.79 -9.05
C THR A 6 16.46 17.63 -7.78
N LYS A 7 16.09 18.92 -7.83
CA LYS A 7 16.05 19.79 -6.64
C LYS A 7 14.97 19.34 -5.66
N LEU A 8 13.77 18.98 -6.13
CA LEU A 8 12.65 18.60 -5.26
C LEU A 8 12.90 17.24 -4.55
N LEU A 9 13.49 16.28 -5.26
CA LEU A 9 13.94 15.00 -4.69
C LEU A 9 15.10 15.19 -3.70
N ARG A 10 16.06 16.08 -4.02
CA ARG A 10 17.07 16.54 -3.03
C ARG A 10 16.41 17.14 -1.79
N TYR A 11 15.35 17.94 -1.94
CA TYR A 11 14.64 18.53 -0.80
C TYR A 11 13.96 17.46 0.06
N TYR A 12 13.32 16.45 -0.55
CA TYR A 12 12.64 15.38 0.20
C TYR A 12 13.61 14.44 0.93
N HIS A 13 14.67 13.97 0.26
CA HIS A 13 15.68 13.12 0.89
C HIS A 13 16.48 13.87 1.95
N ARG A 14 16.83 15.14 1.66
CA ARG A 14 17.44 16.01 2.66
C ARG A 14 16.49 16.25 3.82
N PHE A 15 15.19 16.35 3.59
CA PHE A 15 14.18 16.54 4.63
C PHE A 15 13.99 15.27 5.49
N GLU A 16 13.95 14.07 4.92
CA GLU A 16 13.91 12.82 5.70
C GLU A 16 15.16 12.66 6.57
N GLN A 17 16.35 12.84 5.98
CA GLN A 17 17.61 12.80 6.74
C GLN A 17 17.66 13.90 7.80
N LEU A 18 17.15 15.10 7.50
CA LEU A 18 17.06 16.21 8.43
C LEU A 18 16.04 15.97 9.54
N SER A 19 14.90 15.32 9.26
CA SER A 19 13.86 14.94 10.22
C SER A 19 14.41 13.90 11.20
N GLU A 20 15.05 12.86 10.68
CA GLU A 20 15.69 11.82 11.48
C GLU A 20 16.87 12.39 12.29
N THR A 21 17.62 13.33 11.72
CA THR A 21 18.70 14.06 12.44
C THR A 21 18.15 15.05 13.46
N MET A 22 16.98 15.66 13.24
CA MET A 22 16.32 16.56 14.18
C MET A 22 15.83 15.80 15.41
N GLU A 23 15.24 14.61 15.21
CA GLU A 23 14.74 13.76 16.29
C GLU A 23 15.87 13.13 17.11
N THR A 24 16.93 12.67 16.45
CA THR A 24 18.00 11.91 17.12
C THR A 24 19.21 12.75 17.53
N ARG A 25 19.49 13.86 16.83
CA ARG A 25 20.71 14.68 16.96
C ARG A 25 20.44 16.18 16.67
N PRO A 26 19.59 16.86 17.46
CA PRO A 26 19.12 18.22 17.18
C PRO A 26 20.25 19.26 17.04
N PHE A 27 21.37 19.07 17.74
CA PHE A 27 22.57 19.93 17.61
C PHE A 27 23.26 19.79 16.25
N LYS A 28 23.25 18.59 15.66
CA LYS A 28 23.81 18.33 14.34
C LYS A 28 22.91 18.92 13.26
N PHE A 29 21.59 18.79 13.42
CA PHE A 29 20.59 19.42 12.55
C PHE A 29 20.71 20.95 12.54
N LEU A 30 20.78 21.59 13.71
CA LEU A 30 20.96 23.04 13.83
C LEU A 30 22.27 23.52 13.21
N ARG A 31 23.37 22.77 13.35
CA ARG A 31 24.67 23.06 12.73
C ARG A 31 24.62 22.98 11.20
N ILE A 32 23.82 22.07 10.64
CA ILE A 32 23.59 21.94 9.19
C ILE A 32 22.78 23.14 8.64
N MET A 33 21.81 23.63 9.42
CA MET A 33 20.93 24.75 9.01
C MET A 33 21.58 26.13 9.13
N THR A 34 22.58 26.30 10.00
CA THR A 34 23.13 27.63 10.38
C THR A 34 24.48 27.98 9.72
N GLN A 35 24.93 27.20 8.73
CA GLN A 35 26.18 27.41 7.96
C GLN A 35 27.33 28.06 8.78
N ASN A 36 27.70 27.41 9.89
CA ASN A 36 28.87 27.66 10.75
C ASN A 36 28.68 28.43 12.07
N HIS A 37 27.47 28.72 12.54
CA HIS A 37 27.29 29.29 13.91
C HIS A 37 26.33 28.49 14.79
N SER A 38 26.85 28.00 15.93
CA SER A 38 26.05 27.35 16.98
C SER A 38 25.19 28.40 17.69
N PRO A 39 23.84 28.35 17.62
CA PRO A 39 23.01 29.31 18.33
C PRO A 39 23.13 29.13 19.85
N ARG A 40 22.99 30.22 20.60
CA ARG A 40 22.95 30.15 22.07
C ARG A 40 21.72 29.35 22.52
N LYS A 41 21.84 28.68 23.67
CA LYS A 41 20.85 27.73 24.20
C LYS A 41 19.46 28.37 24.38
N ASP A 42 19.41 29.67 24.63
CA ASP A 42 18.16 30.43 24.89
C ASP A 42 17.38 30.77 23.60
N ASP A 43 18.05 30.89 22.44
CA ASP A 43 17.40 31.21 21.16
C ASP A 43 16.76 29.97 20.48
N MET A 44 17.13 28.78 20.96
CA MET A 44 16.78 27.50 20.35
C MET A 44 15.28 27.19 20.41
N LYS A 45 14.62 27.56 21.52
CA LYS A 45 13.19 27.32 21.72
C LYS A 45 12.35 28.15 20.73
N THR A 46 12.81 29.36 20.43
CA THR A 46 12.17 30.27 19.49
C THR A 46 12.34 29.77 18.04
N ILE A 47 13.54 29.31 17.68
CA ILE A 47 13.83 28.79 16.34
C ILE A 47 13.03 27.50 16.05
N ILE A 48 12.91 26.60 17.01
CA ILE A 48 12.10 25.37 16.87
C ILE A 48 10.63 25.72 16.65
N ASN A 49 10.08 26.66 17.43
CA ASN A 49 8.69 27.10 17.25
C ASN A 49 8.44 27.76 15.89
N ILE A 50 9.39 28.54 15.38
CA ILE A 50 9.27 29.15 14.04
C ILE A 50 9.29 28.07 12.95
N LEU A 51 10.17 27.07 13.05
CA LEU A 51 10.25 25.96 12.09
C LEU A 51 8.99 25.09 12.09
N VAL A 52 8.48 24.74 13.26
CA VAL A 52 7.22 23.97 13.40
C VAL A 52 6.04 24.73 12.80
N ASN A 53 5.99 26.05 12.96
CA ASN A 53 4.93 26.87 12.36
C ASN A 53 5.09 27.01 10.84
N LEU A 54 6.31 27.17 10.33
CA LEU A 54 6.57 27.21 8.88
C LEU A 54 6.19 25.89 8.19
N MET A 55 6.44 24.76 8.85
CA MET A 55 6.08 23.44 8.33
C MET A 55 4.57 23.21 8.29
N LYS A 56 3.80 23.83 9.20
CA LYS A 56 2.33 23.79 9.18
C LYS A 56 1.72 24.60 8.03
N GLU A 57 2.44 25.59 7.49
CA GLU A 57 1.95 26.42 6.38
C GLU A 57 2.25 25.87 4.99
N ILE A 58 3.15 24.89 4.86
CA ILE A 58 3.44 24.25 3.57
C ILE A 58 2.29 23.30 3.21
N ARG A 59 1.36 23.76 2.38
CA ARG A 59 0.34 22.90 1.73
C ARG A 59 0.93 22.25 0.48
N LEU A 60 1.05 20.92 0.49
CA LEU A 60 1.43 20.14 -0.69
C LEU A 60 0.23 20.01 -1.63
N VAL A 61 0.38 20.51 -2.85
CA VAL A 61 -0.57 20.26 -3.95
C VAL A 61 -0.10 19.01 -4.70
N PRO A 62 -0.94 17.99 -4.93
CA PRO A 62 -0.56 16.83 -5.71
C PRO A 62 -0.23 17.24 -7.15
N SER A 63 1.01 17.07 -7.60
CA SER A 63 1.34 17.17 -9.01
C SER A 63 0.94 15.87 -9.70
N GLY A 64 0.01 15.91 -10.65
CA GLY A 64 -0.44 14.75 -11.45
C GLY A 64 0.60 14.20 -12.44
N ILE A 65 1.88 14.19 -12.06
CA ILE A 65 2.98 13.64 -12.87
C ILE A 65 3.44 12.33 -12.22
N PRO A 66 3.34 11.17 -12.91
CA PRO A 66 3.85 9.90 -12.41
C PRO A 66 5.37 9.95 -12.21
N ARG A 67 5.84 9.75 -10.97
CA ARG A 67 7.27 9.71 -10.63
C ARG A 67 7.84 8.34 -11.01
N ARG A 68 8.56 8.23 -12.14
CA ARG A 68 8.76 6.93 -12.81
C ARG A 68 10.20 6.55 -13.21
N ALA A 69 11.26 7.14 -12.63
CA ALA A 69 12.62 6.82 -13.13
C ALA A 69 13.77 6.79 -12.10
N GLY A 70 13.60 7.31 -10.88
CA GLY A 70 14.74 7.43 -9.94
C GLY A 70 14.89 6.28 -8.94
N LEU A 71 13.78 5.64 -8.55
CA LEU A 71 13.75 4.64 -7.48
C LEU A 71 13.94 3.21 -8.01
N ASP A 72 13.44 2.92 -9.21
CA ASP A 72 13.52 1.59 -9.84
C ASP A 72 14.98 1.12 -9.98
N ASP A 73 15.90 2.03 -10.30
CA ASP A 73 17.34 1.69 -10.43
C ASP A 73 18.02 1.33 -9.09
N LEU A 74 17.40 1.68 -7.96
CA LEU A 74 17.93 1.41 -6.61
C LEU A 74 17.32 0.14 -6.00
N LEU A 75 16.37 -0.49 -6.69
CA LEU A 75 15.65 -1.65 -6.20
C LEU A 75 15.87 -2.84 -7.13
N THR A 76 16.24 -3.98 -6.56
CA THR A 76 16.35 -5.22 -7.32
C THR A 76 15.66 -6.35 -6.58
N LEU A 77 15.00 -7.23 -7.31
CA LEU A 77 14.46 -8.46 -6.74
C LEU A 77 15.59 -9.33 -6.16
N LEU A 78 15.33 -9.90 -4.98
CA LEU A 78 16.19 -10.91 -4.40
C LEU A 78 16.05 -12.21 -5.18
N SER A 79 17.17 -12.91 -5.39
CA SER A 79 17.16 -14.26 -5.97
C SER A 79 16.38 -15.25 -5.09
N SER A 80 16.27 -14.98 -3.80
CA SER A 80 15.43 -15.74 -2.87
C SER A 80 14.80 -14.80 -1.83
N PRO A 81 13.47 -14.72 -1.76
CA PRO A 81 12.76 -13.99 -0.72
C PRO A 81 13.07 -14.54 0.68
N VAL A 82 13.13 -13.64 1.66
CA VAL A 82 13.51 -13.98 3.04
C VAL A 82 12.41 -13.53 3.98
N VAL A 83 11.89 -14.47 4.77
CA VAL A 83 11.01 -14.13 5.89
C VAL A 83 11.84 -13.54 7.01
N GLN A 84 11.55 -12.30 7.38
CA GLN A 84 12.30 -11.53 8.37
C GLN A 84 11.80 -11.77 9.80
N LYS A 85 10.47 -11.81 9.97
CA LYS A 85 9.84 -12.04 11.27
C LYS A 85 8.50 -12.75 11.12
N TYR A 86 8.10 -13.41 12.21
CA TYR A 86 6.78 -13.97 12.42
C TYR A 86 6.18 -13.33 13.66
N LEU A 87 4.89 -13.05 13.62
CA LEU A 87 4.16 -12.37 14.69
C LEU A 87 2.88 -13.12 14.96
N SER A 88 2.66 -13.53 16.20
CA SER A 88 1.34 -14.01 16.63
C SER A 88 0.47 -12.79 16.96
N VAL A 89 -0.59 -12.58 16.18
CA VAL A 89 -1.48 -11.44 16.33
C VAL A 89 -2.55 -11.76 17.38
N THR A 90 -2.46 -11.13 18.55
CA THR A 90 -3.43 -11.33 19.63
C THR A 90 -4.78 -10.69 19.31
N GLY A 91 -5.88 -11.40 19.55
CA GLY A 91 -7.24 -10.87 19.36
C GLY A 91 -7.90 -11.18 18.02
N VAL A 92 -7.25 -11.99 17.18
CA VAL A 92 -7.83 -12.61 15.98
C VAL A 92 -7.53 -14.11 15.98
N GLU A 93 -8.38 -14.90 15.33
CA GLU A 93 -8.16 -16.33 15.09
C GLU A 93 -7.33 -16.58 13.83
N PHE A 94 -7.46 -15.68 12.85
CA PHE A 94 -6.79 -15.72 11.56
C PHE A 94 -6.30 -14.32 11.20
N CYS A 95 -5.38 -14.22 10.25
CA CYS A 95 -4.94 -12.95 9.67
C CYS A 95 -5.44 -12.88 8.22
N ASP A 96 -6.75 -12.72 8.04
CA ASP A 96 -7.40 -12.82 6.73
C ASP A 96 -7.21 -11.53 5.90
N HIS A 97 -7.21 -10.36 6.52
CA HIS A 97 -6.94 -9.10 5.82
C HIS A 97 -6.03 -8.19 6.63
N ILE A 98 -5.03 -7.60 5.96
CA ILE A 98 -4.00 -6.75 6.56
C ILE A 98 -3.95 -5.40 5.82
N SER A 99 -3.99 -4.30 6.56
CA SER A 99 -3.78 -2.95 6.04
C SER A 99 -2.68 -2.25 6.83
N CYS A 100 -1.58 -1.93 6.16
CA CYS A 100 -0.45 -1.23 6.78
C CYS A 100 -0.81 0.23 7.07
N VAL A 101 -0.49 0.71 8.28
CA VAL A 101 -0.67 2.12 8.68
C VAL A 101 0.69 2.81 8.75
N THR A 102 1.58 2.25 9.56
CA THR A 102 2.98 2.67 9.73
C THR A 102 3.84 1.41 9.89
N PRO A 103 5.18 1.49 9.85
CA PRO A 103 6.04 0.33 10.14
C PRO A 103 5.70 -0.38 11.46
N ASP A 104 5.20 0.38 12.43
CA ASP A 104 4.94 -0.09 13.80
C ASP A 104 3.48 -0.53 14.02
N ARG A 105 2.57 -0.22 13.08
CA ARG A 105 1.13 -0.45 13.26
C ARG A 105 0.45 -0.96 12.00
N VAL A 106 -0.35 -2.02 12.16
CA VAL A 106 -1.16 -2.59 11.09
C VAL A 106 -2.57 -2.89 11.58
N TRP A 107 -3.55 -2.72 10.71
CA TRP A 107 -4.88 -3.30 10.92
C TRP A 107 -4.88 -4.74 10.44
N VAL A 108 -5.44 -5.63 11.26
CA VAL A 108 -5.62 -7.05 10.94
C VAL A 108 -7.06 -7.42 11.22
N SER A 109 -7.68 -8.18 10.34
CA SER A 109 -9.00 -8.75 10.59
C SER A 109 -9.08 -10.23 10.29
N ASP A 110 -9.98 -10.90 11.01
CA ASP A 110 -10.57 -12.18 10.64
C ASP A 110 -12.07 -11.97 10.33
N LYS A 111 -12.85 -13.04 10.24
CA LYS A 111 -14.30 -12.96 9.98
C LYS A 111 -15.09 -12.10 10.98
N ASN A 112 -14.68 -12.04 12.24
CA ASN A 112 -15.47 -11.44 13.32
C ASN A 112 -14.76 -10.29 14.03
N ASN A 113 -13.47 -10.11 13.82
CA ASN A 113 -12.64 -9.16 14.54
C ASN A 113 -11.91 -8.25 13.56
N LEU A 114 -11.87 -6.95 13.83
CA LEU A 114 -11.01 -5.98 13.14
C LEU A 114 -10.21 -5.20 14.20
N ILE A 115 -8.89 -5.38 14.20
CA ILE A 115 -8.02 -4.90 15.28
C ILE A 115 -6.81 -4.14 14.77
N LEU A 116 -6.40 -3.11 15.52
CA LEU A 116 -5.13 -2.44 15.34
C LEU A 116 -4.08 -3.19 16.14
N THR A 117 -2.96 -3.53 15.50
CA THR A 117 -1.90 -4.36 16.07
C THR A 117 -0.56 -3.65 16.01
N GLU A 118 0.22 -3.74 17.09
CA GLU A 118 1.61 -3.32 17.13
C GLU A 118 2.51 -4.37 16.46
N THR A 119 3.27 -4.00 15.43
CA THR A 119 4.04 -4.96 14.62
C THR A 119 5.28 -5.50 15.33
N ALA A 120 5.72 -4.88 16.42
CA ALA A 120 6.87 -5.32 17.22
C ALA A 120 6.51 -6.53 18.10
N THR A 121 5.31 -6.54 18.68
CA THR A 121 4.90 -7.54 19.69
C THR A 121 3.72 -8.40 19.27
N GLY A 122 2.90 -7.96 18.30
CA GLY A 122 1.66 -8.64 17.92
C GLY A 122 0.49 -8.32 18.86
N LYS A 123 0.69 -7.36 19.76
CA LYS A 123 -0.30 -6.97 20.75
C LYS A 123 -1.42 -6.14 20.11
N LYS A 124 -2.66 -6.47 20.47
CA LYS A 124 -3.84 -5.66 20.17
C LYS A 124 -3.76 -4.29 20.86
N LEU A 125 -3.88 -3.23 20.06
CA LEU A 125 -3.94 -1.83 20.50
C LEU A 125 -5.38 -1.29 20.53
N HIS A 126 -6.21 -1.69 19.56
CA HIS A 126 -7.59 -1.23 19.40
C HIS A 126 -8.43 -2.29 18.69
N SER A 127 -9.77 -2.21 18.80
CA SER A 127 -10.71 -3.05 18.05
C SER A 127 -11.92 -2.26 17.60
N VAL A 128 -12.40 -2.55 16.40
CA VAL A 128 -13.69 -2.12 15.87
C VAL A 128 -14.74 -3.18 16.22
N GLU A 129 -15.98 -2.76 16.46
CA GLU A 129 -17.07 -3.67 16.90
C GLU A 129 -18.21 -3.81 15.87
N ASP A 130 -18.34 -2.87 14.93
CA ASP A 130 -19.44 -2.78 13.97
C ASP A 130 -19.04 -3.16 12.54
N GLN A 131 -17.84 -3.72 12.33
CA GLN A 131 -17.40 -4.22 11.02
C GLN A 131 -18.32 -5.30 10.45
N LEU A 132 -18.33 -5.39 9.11
CA LEU A 132 -18.96 -6.49 8.39
C LEU A 132 -18.36 -7.83 8.81
N SER A 133 -19.20 -8.85 9.00
CA SER A 133 -18.76 -10.21 9.33
C SER A 133 -18.20 -10.94 8.09
N SER A 134 -17.02 -10.51 7.65
CA SER A 134 -16.28 -11.05 6.52
C SER A 134 -14.78 -10.90 6.76
N GLY A 135 -14.00 -11.93 6.46
CA GLY A 135 -12.53 -11.89 6.57
C GLY A 135 -11.84 -11.26 5.34
N ILE A 136 -12.61 -10.88 4.32
CA ILE A 136 -12.08 -10.66 2.98
C ILE A 136 -12.29 -9.20 2.56
N GLY A 137 -11.19 -8.47 2.32
CA GLY A 137 -11.21 -7.16 1.64
C GLY A 137 -11.93 -6.01 2.33
N ILE A 138 -12.43 -6.16 3.57
CA ILE A 138 -13.38 -5.21 4.17
C ILE A 138 -12.80 -3.87 4.65
N HIS A 139 -11.48 -3.68 4.65
CA HIS A 139 -10.85 -2.49 5.22
C HIS A 139 -9.62 -2.01 4.45
N THR A 140 -9.29 -0.73 4.57
CA THR A 140 -8.13 -0.11 3.96
C THR A 140 -7.72 1.08 4.81
N VAL A 141 -6.52 1.60 4.58
CA VAL A 141 -6.02 2.81 5.25
C VAL A 141 -5.80 3.89 4.20
N ASN A 142 -6.14 5.14 4.52
CA ASN A 142 -5.87 6.28 3.64
C ASN A 142 -4.49 6.89 3.90
N SER A 143 -4.09 7.88 3.11
CA SER A 143 -2.79 8.56 3.26
C SER A 143 -2.62 9.34 4.57
N GLU A 144 -3.70 9.60 5.30
CA GLU A 144 -3.68 10.24 6.61
C GLU A 144 -3.52 9.21 7.75
N GLY A 145 -3.59 7.90 7.46
CA GLY A 145 -3.53 6.84 8.46
C GLY A 145 -4.90 6.45 9.02
N GLU A 146 -5.97 7.05 8.53
CA GLU A 146 -7.34 6.76 8.96
C GLU A 146 -7.80 5.41 8.38
N LEU A 147 -8.53 4.64 9.19
CA LEU A 147 -9.10 3.38 8.76
C LEU A 147 -10.41 3.64 8.01
N ILE A 148 -10.57 3.01 6.86
CA ILE A 148 -11.83 2.95 6.12
C ILE A 148 -12.27 1.49 6.07
N TYR A 149 -13.50 1.18 6.48
CA TYR A 149 -14.00 -0.18 6.54
C TYR A 149 -15.49 -0.26 6.18
N ILE A 150 -15.96 -1.47 5.85
CA ILE A 150 -17.37 -1.76 5.63
C ILE A 150 -18.00 -2.19 6.96
N ASP A 151 -19.08 -1.52 7.39
CA ASP A 151 -19.83 -1.90 8.59
C ASP A 151 -20.84 -3.03 8.31
N LYS A 152 -21.45 -3.55 9.37
CA LYS A 152 -22.48 -4.61 9.31
C LYS A 152 -23.75 -4.21 8.57
N GLU A 153 -24.00 -2.91 8.40
CA GLU A 153 -25.08 -2.35 7.59
C GLU A 153 -24.63 -2.03 6.15
N TYR A 154 -23.44 -2.50 5.75
CA TYR A 154 -22.81 -2.29 4.45
C TYR A 154 -22.44 -0.83 4.13
N ASN A 155 -22.50 0.08 5.10
CA ASN A 155 -21.97 1.43 4.91
C ASN A 155 -20.45 1.39 4.91
N ILE A 156 -19.85 2.39 4.26
CA ILE A 156 -18.42 2.61 4.33
C ILE A 156 -18.16 3.66 5.40
N ILE A 157 -17.50 3.23 6.47
CA ILE A 157 -17.19 4.04 7.64
C ILE A 157 -15.72 4.43 7.59
N LYS A 158 -15.44 5.67 7.99
CA LYS A 158 -14.10 6.19 8.24
C LYS A 158 -13.92 6.38 9.74
N LEU A 159 -12.90 5.73 10.31
CA LEU A 159 -12.44 5.91 11.68
C LEU A 159 -11.19 6.78 11.69
N CYS A 160 -11.29 7.93 12.33
CA CYS A 160 -10.21 8.91 12.45
C CYS A 160 -9.03 8.37 13.27
N ASN A 161 -7.86 8.98 13.11
CA ASN A 161 -6.63 8.62 13.83
C ASN A 161 -6.72 8.72 15.37
N ASP A 162 -7.71 9.43 15.90
CA ASP A 162 -7.99 9.49 17.33
C ASP A 162 -8.55 8.17 17.89
N MET A 163 -8.86 7.21 17.00
CA MET A 163 -9.45 5.90 17.30
C MET A 163 -10.78 5.99 18.05
N LYS A 164 -11.51 7.10 17.86
CA LYS A 164 -12.78 7.37 18.57
C LYS A 164 -13.85 7.91 17.64
N THR A 165 -13.48 8.82 16.76
CA THR A 165 -14.43 9.50 15.89
C THR A 165 -14.66 8.65 14.64
N THR A 166 -15.89 8.18 14.46
CA THR A 166 -16.34 7.51 13.24
C THR A 166 -17.26 8.42 12.45
N THR A 167 -17.13 8.38 11.13
CA THR A 167 -18.01 9.09 10.19
C THR A 167 -18.43 8.16 9.08
N THR A 168 -19.70 8.25 8.67
CA THR A 168 -20.16 7.54 7.47
C THR A 168 -19.63 8.25 6.24
N PHE A 169 -18.70 7.63 5.54
CA PHE A 169 -18.13 8.16 4.30
C PHE A 169 -19.07 7.91 3.11
N ILE A 170 -19.58 6.68 2.99
CA ILE A 170 -20.59 6.32 1.98
C ILE A 170 -21.71 5.55 2.67
N LYS A 171 -22.92 6.09 2.60
CA LYS A 171 -24.09 5.40 3.12
C LYS A 171 -24.60 4.38 2.11
N HIS A 172 -24.85 3.16 2.56
CA HIS A 172 -25.46 2.13 1.73
C HIS A 172 -26.96 2.39 1.59
N THR A 173 -27.40 2.61 0.36
CA THR A 173 -28.82 2.87 0.03
C THR A 173 -29.36 1.92 -1.04
N ASP A 174 -28.49 1.11 -1.65
CA ASP A 174 -28.82 0.26 -2.79
C ASP A 174 -28.96 -1.20 -2.33
N THR A 175 -30.18 -1.71 -2.26
CA THR A 175 -30.45 -3.09 -1.81
C THR A 175 -30.07 -4.16 -2.84
N THR A 176 -29.64 -3.76 -4.05
CA THR A 176 -29.17 -4.70 -5.08
C THR A 176 -27.68 -4.97 -4.96
N TRP A 177 -26.88 -3.95 -4.65
CA TRP A 177 -25.42 -4.01 -4.74
C TRP A 177 -24.76 -3.93 -3.38
N GLU A 178 -24.30 -5.07 -2.88
CA GLU A 178 -23.64 -5.20 -1.59
C GLU A 178 -22.12 -4.99 -1.73
N PRO A 179 -21.51 -4.03 -1.02
CA PRO A 179 -20.06 -3.88 -0.98
C PRO A 179 -19.41 -5.09 -0.30
N GLN A 180 -18.35 -5.60 -0.93
CA GLN A 180 -17.61 -6.79 -0.50
C GLN A 180 -16.18 -6.44 -0.09
N CYS A 181 -15.55 -5.49 -0.79
CA CYS A 181 -14.20 -5.06 -0.50
C CYS A 181 -13.96 -3.58 -0.81
N VAL A 182 -12.97 -2.99 -0.14
CA VAL A 182 -12.60 -1.58 -0.30
C VAL A 182 -11.09 -1.41 -0.40
N TYR A 183 -10.66 -0.39 -1.15
CA TYR A 183 -9.26 0.05 -1.21
C TYR A 183 -9.19 1.56 -1.42
N CYS A 184 -8.36 2.23 -0.63
CA CYS A 184 -8.11 3.66 -0.78
C CYS A 184 -6.80 3.85 -1.56
N SER A 185 -6.87 4.56 -2.69
CA SER A 185 -5.68 4.91 -3.46
C SER A 185 -4.84 5.92 -2.67
N PRO A 186 -3.59 5.59 -2.30
CA PRO A 186 -2.75 6.52 -1.54
C PRO A 186 -2.41 7.79 -2.34
N SER A 187 -2.46 7.71 -3.66
CA SER A 187 -2.04 8.79 -4.56
C SER A 187 -3.13 9.83 -4.82
N SER A 188 -4.38 9.38 -4.98
CA SER A 188 -5.52 10.26 -5.30
C SER A 188 -6.44 10.49 -4.09
N GLY A 189 -6.41 9.60 -3.10
CA GLY A 189 -7.41 9.55 -2.03
C GLY A 189 -8.77 9.03 -2.49
N ASP A 190 -8.90 8.60 -3.76
CA ASP A 190 -10.11 7.96 -4.26
C ASP A 190 -10.32 6.61 -3.55
N LEU A 191 -11.58 6.23 -3.39
CA LEU A 191 -11.97 4.94 -2.83
C LEU A 191 -12.51 4.03 -3.92
N LEU A 192 -11.91 2.85 -4.06
CA LEU A 192 -12.42 1.75 -4.87
C LEU A 192 -13.27 0.82 -3.99
N VAL A 193 -14.44 0.45 -4.47
CA VAL A 193 -15.39 -0.43 -3.77
C VAL A 193 -15.81 -1.55 -4.70
N GLY A 194 -15.43 -2.79 -4.37
CA GLY A 194 -15.97 -3.97 -5.02
C GLY A 194 -17.36 -4.28 -4.49
N MET A 195 -18.33 -4.43 -5.38
CA MET A 195 -19.74 -4.70 -5.05
C MET A 195 -20.21 -5.97 -5.75
N ARG A 196 -21.22 -6.61 -5.18
CA ARG A 196 -21.86 -7.81 -5.73
C ARG A 196 -23.37 -7.70 -5.73
N ASP A 197 -24.00 -8.15 -6.81
CA ASP A 197 -25.43 -8.43 -6.87
C ASP A 197 -25.65 -9.92 -6.54
N THR A 198 -26.27 -10.18 -5.39
CA THR A 198 -26.50 -11.54 -4.87
C THR A 198 -27.55 -12.32 -5.67
N ARG A 199 -28.37 -11.64 -6.49
CA ARG A 199 -29.42 -12.27 -7.31
C ARG A 199 -28.85 -12.77 -8.64
N THR A 200 -28.00 -11.97 -9.26
CA THR A 200 -27.42 -12.28 -10.57
C THR A 200 -26.05 -12.94 -10.49
N TYR A 201 -25.44 -12.99 -9.29
CA TYR A 201 -24.07 -13.47 -9.09
C TYR A 201 -23.07 -12.70 -9.95
N THR A 202 -23.25 -11.38 -10.06
CA THR A 202 -22.34 -10.51 -10.81
C THR A 202 -21.70 -9.48 -9.88
N GLY A 203 -20.47 -9.10 -10.21
CA GLY A 203 -19.70 -8.10 -9.49
C GLY A 203 -19.46 -6.84 -10.31
N LYS A 204 -19.13 -5.75 -9.62
CA LYS A 204 -18.62 -4.52 -10.23
C LYS A 204 -17.67 -3.81 -9.26
N VAL A 205 -16.87 -2.91 -9.78
CA VAL A 205 -16.09 -1.97 -8.96
C VAL A 205 -16.61 -0.57 -9.18
N VAL A 206 -16.78 0.19 -8.09
CA VAL A 206 -17.16 1.59 -8.14
C VAL A 206 -16.04 2.44 -7.55
N ARG A 207 -15.60 3.46 -8.29
CA ARG A 207 -14.62 4.45 -7.81
C ARG A 207 -15.36 5.69 -7.32
N TYR A 208 -15.09 6.08 -6.08
CA TYR A 208 -15.55 7.31 -5.46
C TYR A 208 -14.38 8.27 -5.28
N ASP A 209 -14.62 9.57 -5.44
CA ASP A 209 -13.63 10.57 -5.06
C ASP A 209 -13.49 10.66 -3.53
N ASN A 210 -12.50 11.42 -3.07
CA ASN A 210 -12.25 11.68 -1.66
C ASN A 210 -13.39 12.43 -0.93
N THR A 211 -14.43 12.89 -1.63
CA THR A 211 -15.65 13.49 -1.05
C THR A 211 -16.81 12.50 -0.94
N GLY A 212 -16.63 11.27 -1.45
CA GLY A 212 -17.67 10.23 -1.47
C GLY A 212 -18.57 10.30 -2.70
N LYS A 213 -18.25 11.11 -3.72
CA LYS A 213 -19.03 11.17 -4.97
C LYS A 213 -18.51 10.13 -5.95
N ARG A 214 -19.44 9.39 -6.56
CA ARG A 214 -19.13 8.38 -7.58
C ARG A 214 -18.49 9.02 -8.81
N LYS A 215 -17.29 8.57 -9.19
CA LYS A 215 -16.55 8.97 -10.39
C LYS A 215 -16.75 8.00 -11.55
N GLN A 216 -16.74 6.71 -11.26
CA GLN A 216 -16.65 5.66 -12.28
C GLN A 216 -17.28 4.35 -11.78
N THR A 217 -17.76 3.53 -12.70
CA THR A 217 -18.13 2.13 -12.48
C THR A 217 -17.36 1.27 -13.48
N ILE A 218 -16.87 0.12 -13.04
CA ILE A 218 -16.08 -0.84 -13.81
C ILE A 218 -16.77 -2.21 -13.71
N PRO A 219 -17.08 -2.89 -14.84
CA PRO A 219 -16.86 -2.43 -16.22
C PRO A 219 -17.68 -1.17 -16.57
N HIS A 220 -17.13 -0.32 -17.43
CA HIS A 220 -17.71 0.98 -17.81
C HIS A 220 -18.58 0.92 -19.08
N ASP A 221 -18.35 -0.06 -19.96
CA ASP A 221 -18.97 -0.14 -21.28
C ASP A 221 -19.77 -1.44 -21.52
N ASP A 222 -20.66 -1.41 -22.52
CA ASP A 222 -21.44 -2.57 -22.97
C ASP A 222 -20.56 -3.63 -23.69
N ASN A 223 -19.34 -3.27 -24.07
CA ASN A 223 -18.40 -4.17 -24.77
C ASN A 223 -17.62 -5.06 -23.80
N THR A 224 -17.42 -4.63 -22.55
CA THR A 224 -16.84 -5.48 -21.51
C THR A 224 -17.97 -6.30 -20.87
N PRO A 225 -17.86 -7.63 -20.84
CA PRO A 225 -18.91 -8.46 -20.27
C PRO A 225 -19.27 -8.00 -18.85
N HIS A 226 -20.56 -7.81 -18.59
CA HIS A 226 -21.03 -7.48 -17.23
C HIS A 226 -20.78 -8.62 -16.22
N THR A 227 -20.31 -9.76 -16.71
CA THR A 227 -19.80 -10.90 -15.94
C THR A 227 -18.29 -10.83 -15.73
N LEU A 228 -17.64 -9.68 -15.95
CA LEU A 228 -16.21 -9.52 -15.74
C LEU A 228 -15.80 -9.88 -14.31
N TYR A 229 -16.67 -9.52 -13.36
CA TYR A 229 -16.52 -9.91 -11.97
C TYR A 229 -17.70 -10.78 -11.52
N GLU A 230 -17.44 -11.72 -10.62
CA GLU A 230 -18.45 -12.56 -9.97
C GLU A 230 -18.53 -12.23 -8.48
N TRP A 231 -17.39 -12.29 -7.78
CA TRP A 231 -17.28 -12.00 -6.36
C TRP A 231 -15.94 -11.31 -6.05
N PRO A 232 -15.90 -9.96 -6.13
CA PRO A 232 -14.73 -9.18 -5.76
C PRO A 232 -14.36 -9.42 -4.29
N TRP A 233 -13.28 -10.18 -4.05
CA TRP A 233 -12.80 -10.52 -2.72
C TRP A 233 -11.84 -9.48 -2.18
N PHE A 234 -10.84 -9.10 -2.96
CA PHE A 234 -9.90 -8.06 -2.62
C PHE A 234 -9.72 -7.13 -3.81
N ILE A 235 -9.36 -5.88 -3.53
CA ILE A 235 -9.10 -4.87 -4.54
C ILE A 235 -7.85 -4.08 -4.18
N THR A 236 -7.07 -3.72 -5.18
CA THR A 236 -5.92 -2.82 -5.03
C THR A 236 -5.70 -2.03 -6.32
N GLU A 237 -4.80 -1.05 -6.26
CA GLU A 237 -4.39 -0.24 -7.40
C GLU A 237 -2.87 -0.30 -7.54
N ASN A 238 -2.35 -0.35 -8.76
CA ASN A 238 -0.91 -0.26 -8.99
C ASN A 238 -0.50 1.17 -9.38
N ASN A 239 0.81 1.42 -9.53
CA ASN A 239 1.34 2.74 -9.89
C ASN A 239 1.01 3.17 -11.33
N ASN A 240 0.37 2.31 -12.13
CA ASN A 240 -0.14 2.64 -13.46
C ASN A 240 -1.62 3.05 -13.43
N LEU A 241 -2.22 3.14 -12.24
CA LEU A 241 -3.66 3.37 -12.01
C LEU A 241 -4.55 2.21 -12.47
N ASP A 242 -3.98 1.04 -12.76
CA ASP A 242 -4.78 -0.14 -13.02
C ASP A 242 -5.47 -0.59 -11.73
N VAL A 243 -6.70 -1.05 -11.87
CA VAL A 243 -7.49 -1.65 -10.80
C VAL A 243 -7.32 -3.16 -10.89
N LEU A 244 -6.87 -3.76 -9.79
CA LEU A 244 -6.64 -5.19 -9.66
C LEU A 244 -7.66 -5.76 -8.69
N VAL A 245 -8.39 -6.78 -9.11
CA VAL A 245 -9.41 -7.42 -8.30
C VAL A 245 -9.10 -8.90 -8.18
N SER A 246 -9.05 -9.40 -6.95
CA SER A 246 -9.06 -10.83 -6.70
C SER A 246 -10.50 -11.31 -6.75
N ASP A 247 -10.78 -12.21 -7.69
CA ASP A 247 -12.11 -12.78 -7.91
C ASP A 247 -12.03 -14.31 -7.81
N VAL A 248 -13.17 -15.01 -7.81
CA VAL A 248 -13.35 -16.42 -7.47
C VAL A 248 -12.27 -17.34 -8.05
N VAL A 249 -11.86 -17.13 -9.31
CA VAL A 249 -10.91 -17.98 -10.04
C VAL A 249 -9.76 -17.24 -10.72
N ALA A 250 -9.68 -15.92 -10.57
CA ALA A 250 -8.73 -15.10 -11.29
C ALA A 250 -8.41 -13.79 -10.59
N VAL A 251 -7.20 -13.27 -10.83
CA VAL A 251 -6.94 -11.84 -10.64
C VAL A 251 -7.32 -11.13 -11.93
N VAL A 252 -8.34 -10.28 -11.87
CA VAL A 252 -8.83 -9.50 -13.01
C VAL A 252 -8.24 -8.10 -12.94
N VAL A 253 -7.57 -7.68 -14.01
CA VAL A 253 -6.91 -6.37 -14.09
C VAL A 253 -7.58 -5.51 -15.16
N THR A 254 -7.99 -4.32 -14.76
CA THR A 254 -8.53 -3.29 -15.64
C THR A 254 -7.65 -2.05 -15.57
N SER A 255 -7.57 -1.28 -16.66
CA SER A 255 -6.89 0.01 -16.68
C SER A 255 -7.61 1.03 -15.78
N GLY A 256 -6.97 2.18 -15.53
CA GLY A 256 -7.62 3.29 -14.79
C GLY A 256 -8.95 3.75 -15.41
N GLU A 257 -9.12 3.59 -16.72
CA GLU A 257 -10.37 3.90 -17.44
C GLU A 257 -11.42 2.77 -17.36
N GLY A 258 -11.09 1.64 -16.72
CA GLY A 258 -12.01 0.52 -16.51
C GLY A 258 -12.03 -0.50 -17.65
N VAL A 259 -11.12 -0.38 -18.63
CA VAL A 259 -10.98 -1.35 -19.73
C VAL A 259 -10.24 -2.58 -19.25
N HIS A 260 -10.78 -3.78 -19.50
CA HIS A 260 -10.10 -5.05 -19.22
C HIS A 260 -8.75 -5.13 -19.92
N ARG A 261 -7.71 -5.50 -19.16
CA ARG A 261 -6.36 -5.73 -19.69
C ARG A 261 -6.04 -7.20 -19.77
N PHE A 262 -6.16 -7.91 -18.66
CA PHE A 262 -5.91 -9.36 -18.59
C PHE A 262 -6.58 -9.97 -17.36
N SER A 263 -6.68 -11.29 -17.36
CA SER A 263 -7.07 -12.08 -16.20
C SER A 263 -6.02 -13.16 -15.96
N TYR A 264 -5.46 -13.21 -14.76
CA TYR A 264 -4.50 -14.22 -14.36
C TYR A 264 -5.21 -15.34 -13.61
N THR A 265 -5.15 -16.56 -14.15
CA THR A 265 -5.87 -17.75 -13.63
C THR A 265 -4.95 -18.80 -13.02
N GLY A 266 -3.67 -18.45 -12.83
CA GLY A 266 -2.65 -19.31 -12.23
C GLY A 266 -1.43 -19.49 -13.14
N PRO A 267 -0.38 -20.12 -12.61
CA PRO A 267 0.87 -20.29 -13.34
C PRO A 267 0.70 -21.29 -14.49
N PRO A 268 1.58 -21.23 -15.52
CA PRO A 268 1.53 -22.15 -16.66
C PRO A 268 1.58 -23.65 -16.30
N SER A 269 2.02 -23.99 -15.09
CA SER A 269 2.05 -25.36 -14.57
C SER A 269 0.66 -25.98 -14.35
N GLY A 270 -0.44 -25.23 -14.51
CA GLY A 270 -1.79 -25.77 -14.71
C GLY A 270 -2.63 -25.97 -13.45
N SER A 271 -2.20 -25.51 -12.28
CA SER A 271 -3.04 -25.50 -11.07
C SER A 271 -4.05 -24.35 -11.13
N ARG A 272 -5.33 -24.63 -10.86
CA ARG A 272 -6.38 -23.60 -10.75
C ARG A 272 -6.04 -22.62 -9.62
N LEU A 273 -5.98 -21.33 -9.94
CA LEU A 273 -5.78 -20.27 -8.96
C LEU A 273 -7.03 -20.09 -8.09
N GLN A 274 -6.82 -19.94 -6.78
CA GLN A 274 -7.82 -19.41 -5.87
C GLN A 274 -7.22 -18.19 -5.17
N PRO A 275 -7.32 -17.00 -5.80
CA PRO A 275 -6.59 -15.83 -5.35
C PRO A 275 -7.33 -15.17 -4.18
N TYR A 276 -6.63 -14.81 -3.11
CA TYR A 276 -7.19 -14.07 -1.98
C TYR A 276 -6.56 -12.68 -1.89
N GLY A 277 -5.71 -12.43 -0.89
CA GLY A 277 -5.02 -11.17 -0.74
C GLY A 277 -4.19 -10.83 -1.97
N ILE A 278 -4.32 -9.59 -2.41
CA ILE A 278 -3.55 -9.01 -3.50
C ILE A 278 -2.96 -7.68 -3.05
N CYS A 279 -1.72 -7.42 -3.46
CA CYS A 279 -1.08 -6.12 -3.27
C CYS A 279 -0.09 -5.86 -4.40
N THR A 280 0.35 -4.61 -4.52
CA THR A 280 1.28 -4.18 -5.56
C THR A 280 2.52 -3.58 -4.91
N ASP A 281 3.67 -3.81 -5.54
CA ASP A 281 4.93 -3.21 -5.10
C ASP A 281 5.21 -1.89 -5.83
N VAL A 282 6.31 -1.23 -5.46
CA VAL A 282 6.72 0.05 -6.07
C VAL A 282 7.05 -0.04 -7.56
N MET A 283 7.38 -1.23 -8.08
CA MET A 283 7.66 -1.48 -9.50
C MET A 283 6.40 -1.91 -10.30
N SER A 284 5.24 -1.91 -9.64
CA SER A 284 3.97 -2.44 -10.13
C SER A 284 3.98 -3.96 -10.39
N HIS A 285 4.84 -4.72 -9.70
CA HIS A 285 4.65 -6.16 -9.63
C HIS A 285 3.40 -6.46 -8.80
N ILE A 286 2.70 -7.51 -9.19
CA ILE A 286 1.45 -7.94 -8.56
C ILE A 286 1.76 -9.14 -7.69
N LEU A 287 1.52 -9.03 -6.39
CA LEU A 287 1.63 -10.16 -5.46
C LEU A 287 0.23 -10.68 -5.17
N VAL A 288 0.05 -11.99 -5.33
CA VAL A 288 -1.23 -12.68 -5.07
C VAL A 288 -1.00 -13.89 -4.18
N SER A 289 -1.82 -14.04 -3.15
CA SER A 289 -1.88 -15.27 -2.36
C SER A 289 -2.80 -16.28 -3.04
N ASP A 290 -2.29 -17.48 -3.27
CA ASP A 290 -3.05 -18.59 -3.84
C ASP A 290 -3.31 -19.64 -2.76
N TYR A 291 -4.58 -19.76 -2.37
CA TYR A 291 -5.01 -20.70 -1.33
C TYR A 291 -4.95 -22.17 -1.78
N THR A 292 -5.05 -22.42 -3.09
CA THR A 292 -5.01 -23.77 -3.65
C THR A 292 -3.60 -24.33 -3.55
N THR A 293 -2.62 -23.61 -4.06
CA THR A 293 -1.21 -24.04 -4.01
C THR A 293 -0.51 -23.67 -2.70
N SER A 294 -1.15 -22.87 -1.85
CA SER A 294 -0.56 -22.32 -0.61
C SER A 294 0.74 -21.55 -0.90
N THR A 295 0.69 -20.67 -1.90
CA THR A 295 1.84 -19.88 -2.36
C THR A 295 1.52 -18.39 -2.36
N VAL A 296 2.56 -17.55 -2.34
CA VAL A 296 2.45 -16.16 -2.78
C VAL A 296 3.18 -16.06 -4.10
N GLN A 297 2.47 -15.67 -5.15
CA GLN A 297 2.96 -15.58 -6.52
C GLN A 297 3.20 -14.12 -6.87
N MET A 298 4.24 -13.88 -7.65
CA MET A 298 4.56 -12.56 -8.19
C MET A 298 4.38 -12.56 -9.69
N LEU A 299 3.66 -11.57 -10.18
CA LEU A 299 3.49 -11.28 -11.60
C LEU A 299 4.13 -9.95 -11.94
N ASP A 300 4.51 -9.79 -13.20
CA ASP A 300 4.81 -8.47 -13.73
C ASP A 300 3.54 -7.62 -13.91
N ARG A 301 3.74 -6.36 -14.31
CA ARG A 301 2.67 -5.39 -14.54
C ARG A 301 1.71 -5.76 -15.68
N ASP A 302 2.09 -6.73 -16.50
CA ASP A 302 1.35 -7.22 -17.68
C ASP A 302 0.77 -8.62 -17.43
N GLY A 303 0.88 -9.13 -16.21
CA GLY A 303 0.24 -10.38 -15.77
C GLY A 303 1.08 -11.62 -15.98
N GLN A 304 2.34 -11.50 -16.41
CA GLN A 304 3.21 -12.65 -16.60
C GLN A 304 3.76 -13.12 -15.26
N PHE A 305 3.67 -14.42 -15.03
CA PHE A 305 4.24 -15.04 -13.84
C PHE A 305 5.77 -14.86 -13.81
N LEU A 306 6.28 -14.28 -12.72
CA LEU A 306 7.71 -14.07 -12.51
C LEU A 306 8.29 -15.14 -11.60
N SER A 307 7.72 -15.32 -10.41
CA SER A 307 8.25 -16.25 -9.42
C SER A 307 7.27 -16.53 -8.28
N TYR A 308 7.60 -17.55 -7.49
CA TYR A 308 7.00 -17.72 -6.17
C TYR A 308 7.78 -16.88 -5.15
N VAL A 309 7.10 -15.94 -4.51
CA VAL A 309 7.66 -15.19 -3.38
C VAL A 309 7.75 -16.08 -2.15
N LEU A 310 6.70 -16.88 -1.93
CA LEU A 310 6.57 -17.78 -0.78
C LEU A 310 5.92 -19.08 -1.20
N THR A 311 6.35 -20.18 -0.59
CA THR A 311 5.77 -21.51 -0.75
C THR A 311 5.69 -22.22 0.60
N ARG A 312 5.00 -23.36 0.69
CA ARG A 312 5.03 -24.23 1.89
C ARG A 312 6.44 -24.69 2.29
N GLN A 313 7.38 -24.70 1.36
CA GLN A 313 8.77 -25.08 1.63
C GLN A 313 9.57 -23.93 2.25
N THR A 314 9.06 -22.69 2.15
CA THR A 314 9.66 -21.54 2.82
C THR A 314 9.58 -21.75 4.32
N ARG A 315 10.72 -21.71 5.01
CA ARG A 315 10.80 -21.90 6.45
C ARG A 315 9.81 -20.95 7.16
N GLY A 316 9.06 -21.49 8.12
CA GLY A 316 8.07 -20.74 8.91
C GLY A 316 6.77 -20.37 8.19
N MET A 317 6.58 -20.83 6.94
CA MET A 317 5.35 -20.61 6.16
C MET A 317 4.57 -21.92 5.98
N ASP A 318 4.44 -22.70 7.06
CA ASP A 318 3.61 -23.91 7.08
C ASP A 318 2.13 -23.58 7.32
N TYR A 319 1.61 -22.64 6.52
CA TYR A 319 0.22 -22.22 6.56
C TYR A 319 -0.22 -21.71 5.18
N LYS A 320 -1.54 -21.59 4.99
CA LYS A 320 -2.09 -21.02 3.76
C LYS A 320 -2.05 -19.49 3.83
N PRO A 321 -1.31 -18.80 2.92
CA PRO A 321 -1.33 -17.36 2.87
C PRO A 321 -2.73 -16.87 2.47
N TYR A 322 -3.19 -15.80 3.11
CA TYR A 322 -4.52 -15.26 2.91
C TYR A 322 -4.45 -13.76 2.63
N GLY A 323 -4.38 -12.90 3.65
CA GLY A 323 -4.21 -11.46 3.48
C GLY A 323 -2.79 -11.09 3.07
N LEU A 324 -2.65 -10.14 2.14
CA LEU A 324 -1.38 -9.52 1.76
C LEU A 324 -1.45 -8.01 1.96
N SER A 325 -0.36 -7.42 2.44
CA SER A 325 -0.21 -5.96 2.52
C SER A 325 1.23 -5.57 2.26
N TYR A 326 1.45 -4.62 1.36
CA TYR A 326 2.78 -4.13 1.03
C TYR A 326 3.07 -2.85 1.83
N ASP A 327 4.19 -2.84 2.54
CA ASP A 327 4.67 -1.65 3.24
C ASP A 327 5.72 -0.93 2.39
N VAL A 328 5.31 0.23 1.87
CA VAL A 328 6.14 1.06 1.00
C VAL A 328 7.40 1.60 1.69
N SER A 329 7.38 1.75 3.01
CA SER A 329 8.51 2.33 3.76
C SER A 329 9.64 1.31 3.98
N THR A 330 9.27 0.06 4.21
CA THR A 330 10.22 -1.04 4.46
C THR A 330 10.48 -1.89 3.21
N HIS A 331 9.67 -1.73 2.15
CA HIS A 331 9.65 -2.59 0.97
C HIS A 331 9.43 -4.07 1.29
N ALA A 332 8.69 -4.35 2.37
CA ALA A 332 8.33 -5.69 2.80
C ALA A 332 6.85 -5.99 2.51
N VAL A 333 6.52 -7.27 2.38
CA VAL A 333 5.15 -7.75 2.30
C VAL A 333 4.77 -8.46 3.59
N TYR A 334 3.67 -8.04 4.19
CA TYR A 334 3.00 -8.71 5.29
C TYR A 334 2.10 -9.81 4.72
N VAL A 335 2.16 -11.00 5.31
CA VAL A 335 1.44 -12.19 4.86
C VAL A 335 0.74 -12.84 6.02
N GLY A 336 -0.59 -12.77 6.00
CA GLY A 336 -1.44 -13.35 7.02
C GLY A 336 -1.77 -14.81 6.76
N SER A 337 -1.91 -15.58 7.83
CA SER A 337 -2.37 -16.96 7.81
C SER A 337 -3.91 -17.05 7.85
N GLY A 338 -4.50 -17.81 6.92
CA GLY A 338 -5.96 -18.05 6.86
C GLY A 338 -6.36 -19.51 7.02
N SER A 339 -5.61 -20.30 7.80
CA SER A 339 -5.91 -21.72 8.01
C SER A 339 -5.50 -22.20 9.40
N ASN A 340 -6.09 -23.31 9.88
CA ASN A 340 -5.67 -24.04 11.08
C ASN A 340 -5.68 -23.23 12.39
N ASN A 341 -6.63 -22.29 12.56
CA ASN A 341 -6.70 -21.37 13.70
C ASN A 341 -5.35 -20.70 14.00
N ASN A 342 -4.61 -20.38 12.95
CA ASN A 342 -3.28 -19.82 13.03
C ASN A 342 -3.36 -18.31 12.78
N ASN A 343 -3.18 -17.55 13.86
CA ASN A 343 -3.12 -16.09 13.91
C ASN A 343 -1.71 -15.54 13.62
N THR A 344 -0.88 -16.28 12.89
CA THR A 344 0.46 -15.83 12.50
C THR A 344 0.40 -14.87 11.31
N MET A 345 1.11 -13.77 11.45
CA MET A 345 1.45 -12.84 10.37
C MET A 345 2.96 -12.84 10.17
N SER A 346 3.40 -13.02 8.92
CA SER A 346 4.83 -13.01 8.56
C SER A 346 5.18 -11.75 7.79
N VAL A 347 6.42 -11.29 7.92
CA VAL A 347 6.95 -10.18 7.12
C VAL A 347 8.05 -10.73 6.23
N CYS A 348 7.85 -10.62 4.92
CA CYS A 348 8.76 -11.12 3.92
C CYS A 348 9.41 -9.96 3.16
N ARG A 349 10.73 -10.05 3.01
CA ARG A 349 11.50 -9.17 2.13
C ARG A 349 11.87 -9.92 0.88
N TYR A 350 11.52 -9.35 -0.27
CA TYR A 350 11.81 -9.90 -1.61
C TYR A 350 12.48 -8.87 -2.52
N ILE A 351 12.55 -7.60 -2.11
CA ILE A 351 13.30 -6.54 -2.78
C ILE A 351 14.56 -6.21 -1.95
N ASN A 352 15.66 -5.93 -2.64
CA ASN A 352 16.85 -5.34 -2.08
C ASN A 352 16.91 -3.84 -2.39
N ARG A 353 17.45 -3.04 -1.46
CA ARG A 353 17.64 -1.60 -1.62
C ARG A 353 19.13 -1.29 -1.71
N HIS A 354 19.56 -0.80 -2.87
CA HIS A 354 20.95 -0.42 -3.15
C HIS A 354 21.20 1.02 -2.71
N LEU A 355 21.18 1.26 -1.39
CA LEU A 355 21.37 2.61 -0.84
C LEU A 355 22.71 3.26 -1.22
N HIS A 356 23.74 2.47 -1.52
CA HIS A 356 25.07 2.95 -1.93
C HIS A 356 25.09 3.60 -3.33
N LEU A 357 24.18 3.20 -4.24
CA LEU A 357 24.07 3.79 -5.57
C LEU A 357 23.38 5.16 -5.56
N ALA A 358 22.72 5.52 -4.46
CA ALA A 358 22.16 6.86 -4.27
C ALA A 358 23.28 7.89 -4.01
N ASP A 359 24.32 7.51 -3.27
CA ASP A 359 25.46 8.38 -2.94
C ASP A 359 26.40 8.62 -4.14
N GLU A 360 26.64 7.62 -5.00
CA GLU A 360 27.52 7.79 -6.18
C GLU A 360 26.93 8.71 -7.27
N ARG A 361 25.60 8.77 -7.39
CA ARG A 361 24.93 9.73 -8.29
C ARG A 361 25.04 11.17 -7.82
N GLU A 362 25.36 11.41 -6.54
CA GLU A 362 25.59 12.77 -6.03
C GLU A 362 26.96 13.33 -6.42
N TYR A 363 27.93 12.48 -6.82
CA TYR A 363 29.28 12.89 -7.21
C TYR A 363 29.48 13.04 -8.73
N ASN A 364 28.62 12.45 -9.55
CA ASN A 364 28.77 12.45 -11.02
C ASN A 364 27.87 13.46 -11.76
N CYS A 365 27.23 14.39 -11.05
CA CYS A 365 26.50 15.51 -11.65
C CYS A 365 27.16 16.83 -11.26
N ASP A 366 28.29 17.15 -11.90
CA ASP A 366 28.78 18.49 -12.24
C ASP A 366 30.28 18.40 -12.54
N PHE A 367 30.66 18.07 -13.78
CA PHE A 367 31.92 18.50 -14.41
C PHE A 367 31.83 18.22 -15.91
N ASP A 368 31.15 19.10 -16.64
CA ASP A 368 31.44 19.38 -18.05
C ASP A 368 30.69 20.66 -18.43
N GLU A 369 31.27 21.81 -18.10
CA GLU A 369 31.14 23.01 -18.92
C GLU A 369 32.25 24.02 -18.57
N GLU A 370 32.85 24.58 -19.64
CA GLU A 370 33.78 25.70 -19.72
C GLU A 370 35.29 25.46 -19.52
N GLN A 371 35.95 25.04 -20.61
CA GLN A 371 37.21 25.67 -21.01
C GLN A 371 37.29 25.89 -22.53
N THR A 372 37.87 27.03 -22.91
CA THR A 372 38.16 27.57 -24.26
C THR A 372 36.98 28.32 -24.91
N GLN A 373 37.02 29.64 -25.15
CA GLN A 373 38.09 30.47 -25.73
C GLN A 373 37.93 31.95 -25.33
N ALA A 374 39.01 32.58 -24.87
CA ALA A 374 39.28 34.00 -25.08
C ALA A 374 40.80 34.15 -25.27
N GLY A 375 41.21 34.66 -26.45
CA GLY A 375 42.60 35.06 -26.70
C GLY A 375 43.15 34.70 -28.08
N MET A 376 42.69 35.39 -29.13
CA MET A 376 43.50 36.32 -29.94
C MET A 376 42.58 37.25 -30.72
#